data_AF-A0A8T3XQC1-F1
#
_entry.id   AF-A0A8T3XQC1-F1
#
_cell.length_a   1.000
_cell.length_b   1.000
_cell.length_c   1.000
_cell.angle_alpha   90.00
_cell.angle_beta   90.00
_cell.angle_gamma   90.00
#
_symmetry.space_group_name_H-M   'P 1'
#
loop_
_entity.id
_entity.type
_entity.pdbx_description
1 polymer ?
#
loop_
_entity_poly.entity_id
_entity_poly.type
_entity_poly.pdbx_seq_one_letter_code
_entity_poly.pdbx_strand_id
1 'polypeptide(L)'
;MQKLDQKKKNEVKIFNHDVIYKIAEEYEEWYKKEKSNLQSEDLKNIARPCKIYLMPGYIFRQSHPAVVGVEVLGGILKPRMRLMKDGKEITEVKGIQEQGKNIGEAAKGKEIAVSLLNVIVGRQINSGDILYSSINEEEFRKLKKLKNYLSNGEIQIMKEIAELKRKENPVWGI
;
A
#
# COMPACT_ATOMS: atom_id res chain seq x y z
N MET A 1 -48.08 -25.10 -3.90
CA MET A 1 -46.77 -25.42 -3.31
C MET A 1 -45.81 -24.27 -3.60
N GLN A 2 -45.40 -23.56 -2.54
CA GLN A 2 -44.29 -22.61 -2.56
C GLN A 2 -42.98 -23.32 -2.90
N LYS A 3 -42.11 -22.64 -3.66
CA LYS A 3 -40.81 -22.12 -3.17
C LYS A 3 -40.04 -21.45 -4.31
N LEU A 4 -40.14 -20.12 -4.36
CA LEU A 4 -38.98 -19.28 -4.68
C LEU A 4 -37.98 -19.50 -3.53
N ASP A 5 -36.74 -19.89 -3.81
CA ASP A 5 -35.61 -19.56 -2.93
C ASP A 5 -34.25 -19.67 -3.65
N GLN A 6 -33.70 -18.49 -3.87
CA GLN A 6 -32.29 -18.09 -3.93
C GLN A 6 -31.21 -19.20 -3.92
N LYS A 7 -30.42 -19.26 -5.01
CA LYS A 7 -29.00 -19.66 -4.96
C LYS A 7 -28.18 -18.77 -5.90
N LYS A 8 -27.14 -18.17 -5.34
CA LYS A 8 -26.18 -17.24 -5.96
C LYS A 8 -25.83 -17.65 -7.40
N LYS A 9 -26.00 -16.73 -8.38
CA LYS A 9 -25.41 -16.86 -9.71
C LYS A 9 -23.89 -17.00 -9.54
N ASN A 10 -23.35 -18.20 -9.71
CA ASN A 10 -21.95 -18.35 -10.06
C ASN A 10 -21.83 -17.81 -11.49
N GLU A 11 -21.06 -16.74 -11.71
CA GLU A 11 -20.69 -16.30 -13.06
C GLU A 11 -19.81 -17.38 -13.69
N VAL A 12 -20.43 -18.29 -14.45
CA VAL A 12 -19.70 -19.31 -15.22
C VAL A 12 -19.31 -18.69 -16.57
N LYS A 13 -18.01 -18.62 -16.84
CA LYS A 13 -17.49 -18.20 -18.15
C LYS A 13 -17.38 -19.42 -19.08
N ILE A 14 -17.99 -19.32 -20.26
CA ILE A 14 -17.96 -20.36 -21.29
C ILE A 14 -17.05 -19.88 -22.43
N PHE A 15 -16.09 -20.70 -22.85
CA PHE A 15 -15.22 -20.47 -24.00
C PHE A 15 -15.76 -21.30 -25.17
N ASN A 16 -15.97 -20.68 -26.32
CA ASN A 16 -16.48 -21.37 -27.51
C ASN A 16 -15.81 -20.80 -28.77
N HIS A 17 -15.03 -21.63 -29.47
CA HIS A 17 -14.39 -21.28 -30.72
C HIS A 17 -14.24 -22.52 -31.61
N ASP A 18 -14.41 -22.39 -32.92
CA ASP A 18 -14.26 -23.48 -33.89
C ASP A 18 -12.82 -24.02 -34.05
N VAL A 19 -11.85 -23.44 -33.35
CA VAL A 19 -10.42 -23.76 -33.47
C VAL A 19 -9.86 -24.08 -32.09
N ILE A 20 -9.42 -25.31 -31.89
CA ILE A 20 -9.03 -25.86 -30.57
C ILE A 20 -7.94 -25.00 -29.90
N TYR A 21 -6.90 -24.57 -30.64
CA TYR A 21 -5.81 -23.76 -30.07
C TYR A 21 -6.29 -22.40 -29.55
N LYS A 22 -7.29 -21.80 -30.17
CA LYS A 22 -7.85 -20.52 -29.71
C LYS A 22 -8.65 -20.66 -28.42
N ILE A 23 -9.34 -21.78 -28.22
CA ILE A 23 -9.99 -22.09 -26.93
C ILE A 23 -8.93 -22.17 -25.82
N ALA A 24 -7.79 -22.82 -26.09
CA ALA A 24 -6.70 -22.94 -25.13
C ALA A 24 -6.06 -21.57 -24.81
N GLU A 25 -5.83 -20.73 -25.83
CA GLU A 25 -5.32 -19.36 -25.66
C GLU A 25 -6.28 -18.49 -24.84
N GLU A 26 -7.57 -18.45 -25.19
CA GLU A 26 -8.59 -17.69 -24.47
C GLU A 26 -8.74 -18.14 -23.01
N TYR A 27 -8.65 -19.45 -22.77
CA TYR A 27 -8.64 -20.00 -21.41
C TYR A 27 -7.39 -19.56 -20.65
N GLU A 28 -6.19 -19.64 -21.24
CA GLU A 28 -4.96 -19.20 -20.59
C GLU A 28 -4.97 -17.71 -20.26
N GLU A 29 -5.44 -16.86 -21.19
CA GLU A 29 -5.54 -15.42 -20.97
C GLU A 29 -6.54 -15.10 -19.86
N TRP A 30 -7.72 -15.73 -19.89
CA TRP A 30 -8.70 -15.56 -18.83
C TRP A 30 -8.17 -16.08 -17.50
N TYR A 31 -7.53 -17.25 -17.45
CA TYR A 31 -6.94 -17.81 -16.25
C TYR A 31 -5.86 -16.89 -15.67
N LYS A 32 -4.97 -16.34 -16.50
CA LYS A 32 -3.96 -15.35 -16.09
C LYS A 32 -4.61 -14.09 -15.53
N LYS A 33 -5.64 -13.56 -16.20
CA LYS A 33 -6.38 -12.37 -15.77
C LYS A 33 -7.14 -12.60 -14.47
N GLU A 34 -7.84 -13.72 -14.34
CA GLU A 34 -8.62 -14.07 -13.15
C GLU A 34 -7.72 -14.32 -11.95
N LYS A 35 -6.60 -15.02 -12.16
CA LYS A 35 -5.55 -15.19 -11.16
C LYS A 35 -4.98 -13.84 -10.72
N SER A 36 -4.70 -12.94 -11.67
CA SER A 36 -4.27 -11.58 -11.37
C SER A 36 -5.33 -10.78 -10.59
N ASN A 37 -6.62 -10.94 -10.91
CA ASN A 37 -7.72 -10.25 -10.23
C ASN A 37 -7.89 -10.73 -8.79
N LEU A 38 -8.00 -12.04 -8.57
CA LEU A 38 -8.07 -12.66 -7.24
C LEU A 38 -6.88 -12.24 -6.36
N GLN A 39 -5.68 -12.21 -6.94
CA GLN A 39 -4.47 -11.83 -6.21
C GLN A 39 -4.37 -10.31 -5.99
N SER A 40 -4.96 -9.51 -6.87
CA SER A 40 -5.14 -8.07 -6.63
C SER A 40 -6.08 -7.83 -5.47
N GLU A 41 -7.12 -8.65 -5.30
CA GLU A 41 -8.01 -8.59 -4.14
C GLU A 41 -7.32 -8.98 -2.84
N ASP A 42 -6.47 -10.01 -2.85
CA ASP A 42 -5.63 -10.37 -1.70
C ASP A 42 -4.71 -9.19 -1.29
N LEU A 43 -4.19 -8.44 -2.27
CA LEU A 43 -3.35 -7.26 -2.05
C LEU A 43 -4.13 -6.00 -1.63
N LYS A 44 -5.44 -5.90 -1.91
CA LYS A 44 -6.25 -4.70 -1.56
C LYS A 44 -6.29 -4.48 -0.04
N ASN A 45 -6.24 -5.55 0.74
CA ASN A 45 -6.36 -5.50 2.20
C ASN A 45 -5.01 -5.49 2.92
N ILE A 46 -3.89 -5.51 2.18
CA ILE A 46 -2.55 -5.55 2.76
C ILE A 46 -1.91 -4.17 2.65
N ALA A 47 -1.36 -3.66 3.75
CA ALA A 47 -0.58 -2.44 3.75
C ALA A 47 0.62 -2.56 2.78
N ARG A 48 0.62 -1.75 1.72
CA ARG A 48 1.72 -1.77 0.75
C ARG A 48 2.95 -1.01 1.25
N PRO A 49 4.17 -1.43 0.84
CA PRO A 49 5.40 -0.70 1.13
C PRO A 49 5.38 0.71 0.54
N CYS A 50 5.58 1.72 1.37
CA CYS A 50 5.68 3.11 0.99
C CYS A 50 6.78 3.79 1.82
N LYS A 51 7.48 4.74 1.22
CA LYS A 51 8.55 5.53 1.85
C LYS A 51 8.36 6.99 1.48
N ILE A 52 8.33 7.86 2.47
CA ILE A 52 8.16 9.30 2.28
C ILE A 52 9.24 10.08 3.03
N TYR A 53 9.58 11.25 2.51
CA TYR A 53 10.53 12.18 3.09
C TYR A 53 9.82 13.47 3.49
N LEU A 54 9.98 13.92 4.73
CA LEU A 54 9.41 15.19 5.21
C LEU A 54 10.31 16.34 4.77
N MET A 55 9.84 17.16 3.84
CA MET A 55 10.64 18.20 3.21
C MET A 55 11.00 19.32 4.21
N PRO A 56 12.29 19.68 4.36
CA PRO A 56 12.70 20.78 5.23
C PRO A 56 12.10 22.12 4.82
N GLY A 57 11.61 22.88 5.80
CA GLY A 57 10.96 24.18 5.57
C GLY A 57 9.48 24.10 5.17
N TYR A 58 8.94 22.91 4.89
CA TYR A 58 7.55 22.72 4.48
C TYR A 58 6.67 22.20 5.63
N ILE A 59 6.63 22.95 6.74
CA ILE A 59 5.75 22.64 7.88
C ILE A 59 4.65 23.68 7.94
N PHE A 60 3.45 23.31 7.49
CA PHE A 60 2.29 24.21 7.42
C PHE A 60 1.51 24.24 8.74
N ARG A 61 1.46 23.12 9.46
CA ARG A 61 0.87 23.02 10.80
C ARG A 61 1.58 21.96 11.62
N GLN A 62 1.93 22.30 12.86
CA GLN A 62 2.70 21.39 13.71
C GLN A 62 1.90 20.21 14.28
N SER A 63 0.59 20.36 14.54
CA SER A 63 -0.25 19.28 15.09
C SER A 63 -1.75 19.53 14.87
N HIS A 64 -2.59 18.55 15.24
CA HIS A 64 -4.06 18.62 15.23
C HIS A 64 -4.75 19.06 13.92
N PRO A 65 -4.63 18.28 12.83
CA PRO A 65 -3.57 17.32 12.51
C PRO A 65 -2.30 18.01 11.98
N ALA A 66 -1.12 17.43 12.14
CA ALA A 66 0.08 17.99 11.54
C ALA A 66 -0.07 18.06 10.01
N VAL A 67 0.40 19.14 9.37
CA VAL A 67 0.38 19.30 7.92
C VAL A 67 1.78 19.63 7.45
N VAL A 68 2.35 18.74 6.64
CA VAL A 68 3.73 18.81 6.17
C VAL A 68 3.80 18.57 4.67
N GLY A 69 4.75 19.23 4.00
CA GLY A 69 5.15 18.89 2.64
C GLY A 69 6.03 17.64 2.66
N VAL A 70 5.73 16.68 1.79
CA VAL A 70 6.50 15.43 1.68
C VAL A 70 6.81 15.11 0.22
N GLU A 71 7.93 14.44 0.02
CA GLU A 71 8.25 13.74 -1.23
C GLU A 71 8.00 12.24 -1.06
N VAL A 72 7.29 11.63 -2.00
CA VAL A 72 7.15 10.17 -2.03
C VAL A 72 8.41 9.54 -2.64
N LEU A 73 9.27 8.96 -1.82
CA LEU A 73 10.52 8.34 -2.27
C LEU A 73 10.31 6.98 -2.95
N GLY A 74 9.23 6.27 -2.60
CA GLY A 74 8.88 5.02 -3.25
C GLY A 74 7.57 4.42 -2.76
N GLY A 75 6.97 3.56 -3.57
CA GLY A 75 5.62 3.05 -3.36
C GLY A 75 4.55 4.06 -3.74
N ILE A 76 3.35 3.87 -3.17
CA ILE A 76 2.18 4.74 -3.38
C ILE A 76 1.64 5.14 -2.00
N LEU A 77 1.62 6.43 -1.72
CA LEU A 77 1.02 6.98 -0.50
C LEU A 77 -0.49 7.12 -0.67
N LYS A 78 -1.27 6.72 0.33
CA LYS A 78 -2.74 6.83 0.33
C LYS A 78 -3.26 7.37 1.66
N PRO A 79 -4.44 8.02 1.67
CA PRO A 79 -5.18 8.26 2.91
C PRO A 79 -5.39 6.98 3.71
N ARG A 80 -5.47 7.11 5.04
CA ARG A 80 -5.58 6.03 6.04
C ARG A 80 -4.36 5.10 6.14
N MET A 81 -3.29 5.40 5.42
CA MET A 81 -2.04 4.65 5.55
C MET A 81 -1.40 4.97 6.90
N ARG A 82 -1.10 3.94 7.69
CA ARG A 82 -0.33 4.06 8.93
C ARG A 82 1.15 4.20 8.58
N LEU A 83 1.83 5.09 9.28
CA LEU A 83 3.24 5.39 9.07
C LEU A 83 4.05 5.13 10.33
N MET A 84 5.29 4.72 10.14
CA MET A 84 6.25 4.41 11.17
C MET A 84 7.56 5.16 10.98
N LYS A 85 8.25 5.37 12.10
CA LYS A 85 9.61 5.90 12.19
C LYS A 85 10.41 4.96 13.10
N ASP A 86 11.63 4.62 12.70
CA ASP A 86 12.54 3.77 13.49
C ASP A 86 11.90 2.45 13.95
N GLY A 87 11.06 1.85 13.10
CA GLY A 87 10.36 0.59 13.39
C GLY A 87 9.10 0.74 14.25
N LYS A 88 8.75 1.93 14.73
CA LYS A 88 7.54 2.18 15.54
C LYS A 88 6.50 2.95 14.77
N GLU A 89 5.25 2.48 14.82
CA GLU A 89 4.13 3.23 14.29
C GLU A 89 3.94 4.53 15.08
N ILE A 90 3.80 5.65 14.37
CA ILE A 90 3.77 6.98 14.98
C ILE A 90 2.56 7.81 14.54
N THR A 91 1.95 7.52 13.40
CA THR A 91 0.88 8.35 12.83
C THR A 91 0.09 7.62 11.75
N GLU A 92 -1.03 8.22 11.33
CA GLU A 92 -1.84 7.81 10.19
C GLU A 92 -2.08 9.01 9.26
N VAL A 93 -2.02 8.77 7.95
CA VAL A 93 -2.34 9.77 6.92
C VAL A 93 -3.84 10.09 6.94
N LYS A 94 -4.22 11.27 7.41
CA LYS A 94 -5.61 11.76 7.32
C LYS A 94 -6.04 12.02 5.89
N GLY A 95 -5.15 12.60 5.10
CA GLY A 95 -5.43 13.02 3.73
C GLY A 95 -4.19 13.59 3.06
N ILE A 96 -4.24 13.63 1.73
CA ILE A 96 -3.14 14.08 0.87
C ILE A 96 -3.68 15.09 -0.14
N GLN A 97 -2.88 16.12 -0.43
CA GLN A 97 -3.24 17.23 -1.29
C GLN A 97 -2.13 17.56 -2.28
N GLU A 98 -2.50 17.73 -3.55
CA GLU A 98 -1.63 18.25 -4.59
C GLU A 98 -2.21 19.60 -5.05
N GLN A 99 -1.42 20.68 -4.93
CA GLN A 99 -1.83 22.03 -5.32
C GLN A 99 -3.19 22.46 -4.74
N GLY A 100 -3.43 22.14 -3.46
CA GLY A 100 -4.65 22.47 -2.74
C GLY A 100 -5.87 21.58 -3.04
N LYS A 101 -5.74 20.58 -3.93
CA LYS A 101 -6.81 19.61 -4.24
C LYS A 101 -6.55 18.28 -3.53
N ASN A 102 -7.57 17.72 -2.91
CA ASN A 102 -7.49 16.38 -2.33
C ASN A 102 -7.33 15.33 -3.44
N ILE A 103 -6.39 14.40 -3.26
CA ILE A 103 -6.16 13.28 -4.17
C ILE A 103 -6.28 11.94 -3.43
N GLY A 104 -6.57 10.87 -4.16
CA GLY A 104 -6.73 9.53 -3.58
C GLY A 104 -5.43 8.77 -3.37
N GLU A 105 -4.39 9.11 -4.13
CA GLU A 105 -3.08 8.47 -4.04
C GLU A 105 -1.97 9.37 -4.61
N ALA A 106 -0.73 9.15 -4.17
CA ALA A 106 0.45 9.81 -4.71
C ALA A 106 1.58 8.79 -4.92
N ALA A 107 2.08 8.70 -6.14
CA ALA A 107 3.17 7.79 -6.51
C ALA A 107 4.55 8.40 -6.25
N LYS A 108 5.58 7.58 -6.37
CA LYS A 108 6.99 7.99 -6.28
C LYS A 108 7.30 9.26 -7.09
N GLY A 109 8.07 10.17 -6.51
CA GLY A 109 8.54 11.42 -7.11
C GLY A 109 7.54 12.58 -6.97
N LYS A 110 6.36 12.35 -6.40
CA LYS A 110 5.40 13.41 -6.12
C LYS A 110 5.76 14.17 -4.85
N GLU A 111 5.70 15.49 -4.94
CA GLU A 111 5.76 16.43 -3.81
C GLU A 111 4.35 16.91 -3.49
N ILE A 112 3.87 16.63 -2.28
CA ILE A 112 2.48 16.86 -1.88
C ILE A 112 2.39 17.32 -0.42
N ALA A 113 1.27 17.97 -0.08
CA ALA A 113 0.94 18.27 1.31
C ALA A 113 0.19 17.09 1.94
N VAL A 114 0.61 16.68 3.13
CA VAL A 114 0.06 15.53 3.85
C VAL A 114 -0.39 15.93 5.24
N SER A 115 -1.62 15.56 5.58
CA SER A 115 -2.17 15.70 6.92
C SER A 115 -1.96 14.42 7.72
N LEU A 116 -1.31 14.52 8.88
CA LEU A 116 -0.93 13.41 9.76
C LEU A 116 -1.65 13.49 11.12
N LEU A 117 -2.28 12.39 11.54
CA LEU A 117 -3.02 12.28 12.79
C LEU A 117 -2.10 12.02 13.99
N ASN A 118 -2.48 12.52 15.17
CA ASN A 118 -1.89 12.15 16.46
C ASN A 118 -0.36 12.31 16.56
N VAL A 119 0.22 13.22 15.77
CA VAL A 119 1.66 13.48 15.73
C VAL A 119 1.94 14.98 15.82
N ILE A 120 3.07 15.33 16.41
CA ILE A 120 3.55 16.72 16.53
C ILE A 120 4.91 16.82 15.83
N VAL A 121 5.01 17.75 14.87
CA VAL A 121 6.27 18.10 14.21
C VAL A 121 7.13 18.95 15.15
N GLY A 122 8.39 18.60 15.31
CA GLY A 122 9.31 19.14 16.33
C GLY A 122 9.39 18.31 17.61
N ARG A 123 8.64 17.20 17.71
CA ARG A 123 8.65 16.31 18.89
C ARG A 123 8.78 14.83 18.51
N GLN A 124 7.76 14.25 17.87
CA GLN A 124 7.81 12.85 17.43
C GLN A 124 8.44 12.71 16.03
N ILE A 125 8.18 13.70 15.17
CA ILE A 125 8.74 13.80 13.82
C ILE A 125 9.36 15.18 13.64
N ASN A 126 10.37 15.29 12.78
CA ASN A 126 11.08 16.51 12.44
C ASN A 126 11.15 16.67 10.92
N SER A 127 11.40 17.89 10.46
CA SER A 127 11.82 18.13 9.08
C SER A 127 13.05 17.31 8.75
N GLY A 128 13.07 16.68 7.58
CA GLY A 128 14.15 15.81 7.14
C GLY A 128 14.00 14.35 7.57
N ASP A 129 12.98 14.01 8.36
CA ASP A 129 12.70 12.62 8.69
C ASP A 129 12.22 11.82 7.49
N ILE A 130 12.53 10.52 7.49
CA ILE A 130 11.97 9.53 6.57
C ILE A 130 10.95 8.70 7.35
N LEU A 131 9.75 8.58 6.79
CA LEU A 131 8.70 7.70 7.31
C LEU A 131 8.44 6.55 6.33
N TYR A 132 8.09 5.41 6.89
CA TYR A 132 7.76 4.19 6.15
C TYR A 132 6.30 3.82 6.41
N SER A 133 5.65 3.09 5.51
CA SER A 133 4.37 2.47 5.86
C SER A 133 4.56 1.47 7.01
N SER A 134 3.63 1.50 7.95
CA SER A 134 3.60 0.56 9.07
C SER A 134 3.02 -0.77 8.56
N ILE A 135 3.90 -1.77 8.45
CA ILE A 135 3.56 -3.13 8.02
C ILE A 135 3.78 -4.06 9.21
N ASN A 136 2.76 -4.85 9.55
CA ASN A 136 2.86 -5.87 10.60
C ASN A 136 3.50 -7.16 10.08
N GLU A 137 3.82 -8.09 10.98
CA GLU A 137 4.54 -9.31 10.62
C GLU A 137 3.76 -10.24 9.68
N GLU A 138 2.44 -10.32 9.86
CA GLU A 138 1.56 -11.13 9.02
C GLU A 138 1.49 -10.57 7.59
N GLU A 139 1.26 -9.25 7.47
CA GLU A 139 1.28 -8.51 6.21
C GLU A 139 2.63 -8.67 5.51
N PHE A 140 3.74 -8.56 6.25
CA PHE A 140 5.09 -8.72 5.72
C PHE A 140 5.34 -10.13 5.17
N ARG A 141 4.92 -11.18 5.88
CA ARG A 141 5.00 -12.58 5.40
C ARG A 141 4.15 -12.80 4.16
N LYS A 142 2.95 -12.22 4.09
CA LYS A 142 2.09 -12.25 2.89
C LYS A 142 2.77 -11.56 1.70
N LEU A 143 3.30 -10.35 1.89
CA LEU A 143 4.02 -9.60 0.87
C LEU A 143 5.26 -10.36 0.36
N LYS A 144 5.98 -11.07 1.24
CA LYS A 144 7.11 -11.93 0.84
C LYS A 144 6.69 -13.04 -0.14
N LYS A 145 5.53 -13.67 0.09
CA LYS A 145 4.97 -14.69 -0.81
C LYS A 145 4.52 -14.07 -2.15
N LEU A 146 4.12 -12.80 -2.12
CA LEU A 146 3.64 -12.03 -3.27
C LEU A 146 4.72 -11.13 -3.89
N LYS A 147 6.01 -11.39 -3.63
CA LYS A 147 7.13 -10.54 -4.06
C LYS A 147 7.15 -10.26 -5.57
N ASN A 148 6.69 -11.20 -6.39
CA ASN A 148 6.64 -11.06 -7.85
C ASN A 148 5.68 -9.97 -8.34
N TYR A 149 4.78 -9.49 -7.47
CA TYR A 149 3.81 -8.43 -7.76
C TYR A 149 4.21 -7.07 -7.18
N LEU A 150 5.40 -7.00 -6.57
CA LEU A 150 5.95 -5.78 -6.01
C LEU A 150 7.00 -5.22 -6.96
N SER A 151 6.99 -3.91 -7.12
CA SER A 151 8.05 -3.20 -7.82
C SER A 151 9.39 -3.38 -7.09
N ASN A 152 10.50 -3.24 -7.81
CA ASN A 152 11.84 -3.24 -7.20
C ASN A 152 11.97 -2.21 -6.07
N GLY A 153 11.29 -1.05 -6.21
CA GLY A 153 11.23 -0.04 -5.16
C GLY A 153 10.49 -0.52 -3.91
N GLU A 154 9.32 -1.13 -4.07
CA GLU A 154 8.57 -1.72 -2.94
C GLU A 154 9.36 -2.83 -2.25
N ILE A 155 10.06 -3.68 -3.02
CA ILE A 155 10.93 -4.74 -2.48
C ILE A 155 12.06 -4.15 -1.64
N GLN A 156 12.67 -3.06 -2.11
CA GLN A 156 13.74 -2.38 -1.36
C GLN A 156 13.21 -1.77 -0.06
N ILE A 157 12.05 -1.12 -0.12
CA ILE A 157 11.38 -0.57 1.07
C ILE A 157 11.07 -1.69 2.06
N MET A 158 10.58 -2.86 1.60
CA MET A 158 10.35 -4.00 2.50
C MET A 158 11.61 -4.46 3.23
N LYS A 159 12.77 -4.46 2.57
CA LYS A 159 14.04 -4.81 3.22
C LYS A 159 14.39 -3.81 4.32
N GLU A 160 14.28 -2.51 4.02
CA GLU A 160 14.52 -1.43 4.99
C GLU A 160 13.56 -1.53 6.19
N ILE A 161 12.28 -1.80 5.94
CA ILE A 161 11.27 -2.05 7.00
C ILE A 161 11.69 -3.23 7.88
N ALA A 162 12.11 -4.34 7.28
CA ALA A 162 12.55 -5.52 8.03
C ALA A 162 13.80 -5.24 8.86
N GLU A 163 14.78 -4.50 8.33
CA GLU A 163 15.96 -4.07 9.06
C GLU A 163 15.60 -3.21 10.26
N LEU A 164 14.70 -2.24 10.11
CA LEU A 164 14.23 -1.39 11.20
C LEU A 164 13.52 -2.20 12.29
N LYS A 165 12.59 -3.08 11.92
CA LYS A 165 11.85 -3.93 12.87
C LYS A 165 12.75 -4.94 13.59
N ARG A 166 13.79 -5.45 12.92
CA ARG A 166 14.72 -6.43 13.51
C ARG A 166 15.70 -5.85 14.50
N LYS A 167 15.88 -4.52 14.54
CA LYS A 167 16.61 -3.87 15.64
C LYS A 167 15.94 -4.11 16.99
N GLU A 168 14.61 -4.21 17.02
CA GLU A 168 13.86 -4.51 18.25
C GLU A 168 13.56 -6.01 18.42
N ASN A 169 13.22 -6.70 17.33
CA ASN A 169 12.94 -8.14 17.34
C ASN A 169 13.72 -8.87 16.23
N PRO A 170 14.87 -9.50 16.54
CA PRO A 170 15.74 -10.13 15.54
C PRO A 170 15.06 -11.18 14.65
N VAL A 171 14.00 -11.84 15.13
CA VAL A 171 13.27 -12.87 14.38
C VAL A 171 12.06 -12.32 13.60
N TRP A 172 11.85 -11.00 13.61
CA TRP A 172 10.70 -10.38 12.96
C TRP A 172 10.65 -10.68 11.46
N GLY A 173 9.51 -11.22 11.04
CA GLY A 173 9.21 -11.49 9.64
C GLY A 173 10.04 -12.61 9.02
N ILE A 174 10.72 -13.44 9.83
CA ILE A 174 11.18 -14.78 9.43
C ILE A 174 9.94 -15.65 9.19
#